data_AF-A0A918Z8Y9-F1
#
_entry.id   AF-A0A918Z8Y9-F1
#
_cell.length_a   1.000
_cell.length_b   1.000
_cell.length_c   1.000
_cell.angle_alpha   90.00
_cell.angle_beta   90.00
_cell.angle_gamma   90.00
#
_symmetry.space_group_name_H-M   'P 1'
#
loop_
_entity.id
_entity.type
_entity.pdbx_description
1 polymer ?
#
loop_
_entity_poly.entity_id
_entity_poly.type
_entity_poly.pdbx_seq_one_letter_code
_entity_poly.pdbx_strand_id
1 'polypeptide(L)'
;MGDDNNASDYLREFGYLAEGVALDTAQGRAAVRALQAMALLPASGELDDATAEVLARPRCGVPDRRGAGGPGGASFVAFGTVWDHAILTYRVNNLSPDLPHDRQRAAITTAFARWAAVVPLVFRETTGEPDIEIRFGARDHGDGFPFDGPGRVLAHAFYPPPNGGALAGDTHLDEDETWQEGVAGAGIDLLTVMVHELGHSLGLDHTPVPDSTMNPFYPTPSTPAADDRAGMRYVYRRHIWVASLYRDVLGRRFDDEGYDGWVRGLFSGASPEDVARGFCYSHEHSERLASDLYFALLDRAPDPEGLAGWRQQLQQGMGRQAAIVAFLDSAEYRQKYPDDAAFIDSLYRRLLRRPPDAEGFAHWQQRMREGTPRHEVARGFVLSEEYCRNFSRDLYAHYLRRQPDPEGWQAWTDGLRGGLNHQDAVVGFVASPEYQGAVENWW
;
A
#
# COMPACT_ATOMS: atom_id res chain seq x y z
N MET A 1 -29.24 -9.69 -39.93
CA MET A 1 -29.25 -11.10 -39.46
C MET A 1 -27.85 -11.66 -39.21
N GLY A 2 -26.80 -11.27 -39.95
CA GLY A 2 -25.40 -11.65 -39.64
C GLY A 2 -24.76 -10.79 -38.54
N ASP A 3 -24.92 -9.46 -38.61
CA ASP A 3 -24.25 -8.53 -37.69
C ASP A 3 -24.86 -8.50 -36.28
N ASP A 4 -26.18 -8.65 -36.16
CA ASP A 4 -26.88 -8.66 -34.85
C ASP A 4 -26.49 -9.85 -33.96
N ASN A 5 -26.17 -11.02 -34.56
CA ASN A 5 -25.74 -12.20 -33.82
C ASN A 5 -24.32 -11.99 -33.27
N ASN A 6 -23.41 -11.44 -34.07
CA ASN A 6 -22.04 -11.12 -33.63
C ASN A 6 -22.05 -10.10 -32.48
N ALA A 7 -22.84 -9.03 -32.59
CA ALA A 7 -22.99 -8.06 -31.51
C ALA A 7 -23.61 -8.65 -30.24
N SER A 8 -24.59 -9.55 -30.38
CA SER A 8 -25.21 -10.23 -29.23
C SER A 8 -24.21 -11.12 -28.50
N ASP A 9 -23.40 -11.87 -29.24
CA ASP A 9 -22.42 -12.79 -28.68
C ASP A 9 -21.30 -12.01 -27.97
N TYR A 10 -20.79 -10.95 -28.61
CA TYR A 10 -19.84 -10.02 -27.99
C TYR A 10 -20.37 -9.45 -26.67
N LEU A 11 -21.61 -8.94 -26.66
CA LEU A 11 -22.19 -8.34 -25.46
C LEU A 11 -22.39 -9.37 -24.34
N ARG A 12 -22.59 -10.65 -24.65
CA ARG A 12 -22.64 -11.73 -23.64
C ARG A 12 -21.26 -12.09 -23.13
N GLU A 13 -20.30 -12.24 -24.04
CA GLU A 13 -18.90 -12.55 -23.75
C GLU A 13 -18.31 -11.55 -22.74
N PHE A 14 -18.52 -10.25 -22.97
CA PHE A 14 -18.03 -9.18 -22.08
C PHE A 14 -19.03 -8.78 -20.98
N GLY A 15 -20.12 -9.54 -20.82
CA GLY A 15 -21.03 -9.49 -19.68
C GLY A 15 -22.01 -8.31 -19.63
N TYR A 16 -22.21 -7.63 -20.75
CA TYR A 16 -23.23 -6.59 -20.91
C TYR A 16 -24.64 -7.15 -21.07
N LEU A 17 -24.78 -8.33 -21.71
CA LEU A 17 -26.05 -8.93 -22.08
C LEU A 17 -26.21 -10.30 -21.41
N ALA A 18 -27.40 -10.57 -20.87
CA ALA A 18 -27.73 -11.87 -20.30
C ALA A 18 -28.14 -12.86 -21.40
N GLU A 19 -27.99 -14.16 -21.09
CA GLU A 19 -28.45 -15.24 -21.97
C GLU A 19 -29.94 -15.12 -22.32
N GLY A 20 -30.27 -15.38 -23.58
CA GLY A 20 -31.65 -15.32 -24.08
C GLY A 20 -32.27 -13.92 -24.25
N VAL A 21 -31.55 -12.84 -23.92
CA VAL A 21 -32.02 -11.47 -24.14
C VAL A 21 -31.71 -11.01 -25.57
N ALA A 22 -32.70 -10.44 -26.26
CA ALA A 22 -32.58 -9.89 -27.60
C ALA A 22 -32.19 -8.39 -27.59
N LEU A 23 -31.45 -7.94 -28.61
CA LEU A 23 -30.92 -6.57 -28.69
C LEU A 23 -32.00 -5.48 -28.87
N ASP A 24 -33.11 -5.82 -29.51
CA ASP A 24 -34.25 -4.91 -29.75
C ASP A 24 -35.09 -4.64 -28.48
N THR A 25 -34.81 -5.34 -27.39
CA THR A 25 -35.45 -5.10 -26.09
C THR A 25 -34.87 -3.87 -25.40
N ALA A 26 -35.59 -3.35 -24.40
CA ALA A 26 -35.06 -2.26 -23.56
C ALA A 26 -33.75 -2.65 -22.85
N GLN A 27 -33.62 -3.92 -22.45
CA GLN A 27 -32.43 -4.47 -21.84
C GLN A 27 -31.28 -4.58 -22.86
N GLY A 28 -31.56 -5.06 -24.07
CA GLY A 28 -30.61 -5.10 -25.18
C GLY A 28 -30.03 -3.73 -25.50
N ARG A 29 -30.88 -2.72 -25.72
CA ARG A 29 -30.43 -1.33 -25.92
C ARG A 29 -29.65 -0.76 -24.74
N ALA A 30 -29.95 -1.19 -23.51
CA ALA A 30 -29.20 -0.78 -22.33
C ALA A 30 -27.79 -1.41 -22.28
N ALA A 31 -27.66 -2.67 -22.74
CA ALA A 31 -26.36 -3.34 -22.90
C ALA A 31 -25.49 -2.61 -23.92
N VAL A 32 -26.04 -2.25 -25.08
CA VAL A 32 -25.34 -1.45 -26.11
C VAL A 32 -24.89 -0.10 -25.56
N ARG A 33 -25.75 0.62 -24.81
CA ARG A 33 -25.35 1.88 -24.14
C ARG A 33 -24.19 1.71 -23.18
N ALA A 34 -24.14 0.59 -22.47
CA ALA A 34 -23.06 0.32 -21.52
C ALA A 34 -21.73 0.04 -22.23
N LEU A 35 -21.75 -0.71 -23.35
CA LEU A 35 -20.58 -0.88 -24.21
C LEU A 35 -20.11 0.47 -24.78
N GLN A 36 -21.05 1.26 -25.33
CA GLN A 36 -20.75 2.59 -25.86
C GLN A 36 -20.12 3.49 -24.81
N ALA A 37 -20.63 3.48 -23.58
CA ALA A 37 -20.04 4.24 -22.48
C ALA A 37 -18.62 3.75 -22.14
N MET A 38 -18.36 2.44 -22.16
CA MET A 38 -17.02 1.89 -21.96
C MET A 38 -16.05 2.33 -23.06
N ALA A 39 -16.52 2.36 -24.30
CA ALA A 39 -15.76 2.79 -25.47
C ALA A 39 -15.76 4.33 -25.68
N LEU A 40 -16.28 5.10 -24.72
CA LEU A 40 -16.39 6.57 -24.78
C LEU A 40 -17.15 7.10 -26.01
N LEU A 41 -18.13 6.34 -26.49
CA LEU A 41 -19.07 6.74 -27.53
C LEU A 41 -20.34 7.37 -26.94
N PRO A 42 -21.07 8.20 -27.71
CA PRO A 42 -22.42 8.62 -27.34
C PRO A 42 -23.31 7.39 -27.09
N ALA A 43 -23.95 7.32 -25.93
CA ALA A 43 -24.75 6.16 -25.52
C ALA A 43 -26.14 6.15 -26.20
N SER A 44 -26.18 5.96 -27.52
CA SER A 44 -27.40 5.88 -28.33
C SER A 44 -28.22 4.63 -28.00
N GLY A 45 -27.55 3.51 -27.70
CA GLY A 45 -28.16 2.19 -27.56
C GLY A 45 -28.48 1.50 -28.87
N GLU A 46 -28.03 2.07 -29.99
CA GLU A 46 -28.17 1.53 -31.33
C GLU A 46 -26.82 0.97 -31.81
N LEU A 47 -26.84 -0.08 -32.63
CA LEU A 47 -25.64 -0.61 -33.29
C LEU A 47 -25.26 0.26 -34.49
N ASP A 48 -24.85 1.49 -34.23
CA ASP A 48 -24.34 2.41 -35.26
C ASP A 48 -22.92 2.02 -35.72
N ASP A 49 -22.45 2.65 -36.81
CA ASP A 49 -21.14 2.35 -37.41
C ASP A 49 -19.99 2.48 -36.40
N ALA A 50 -20.05 3.47 -35.50
CA ALA A 50 -19.05 3.65 -34.45
C ALA A 50 -19.06 2.50 -33.43
N THR A 51 -20.24 1.98 -33.10
CA THR A 51 -20.39 0.80 -32.23
C THR A 51 -19.89 -0.45 -32.95
N ALA A 52 -20.16 -0.60 -34.24
CA ALA A 52 -19.65 -1.72 -35.04
C ALA A 52 -18.11 -1.73 -35.11
N GLU A 53 -17.47 -0.56 -35.22
CA GLU A 53 -16.02 -0.45 -35.12
C GLU A 53 -15.49 -0.96 -33.77
N VAL A 54 -16.16 -0.63 -32.66
CA VAL A 54 -15.77 -1.08 -31.31
C VAL A 54 -15.82 -2.60 -31.18
N LEU A 55 -16.80 -3.27 -31.80
CA LEU A 55 -16.90 -4.74 -31.77
C LEU A 55 -15.69 -5.44 -32.43
N ALA A 56 -15.02 -4.76 -33.35
CA ALA A 56 -13.86 -5.27 -34.07
C ALA A 56 -12.50 -4.78 -33.50
N ARG A 57 -12.50 -3.90 -32.50
CA ARG A 57 -11.25 -3.38 -31.91
C ARG A 57 -10.54 -4.47 -31.10
N PRO A 58 -9.21 -4.63 -31.28
CA PRO A 58 -8.39 -5.45 -30.40
C PRO A 58 -8.58 -5.05 -28.93
N ARG A 59 -8.76 -6.03 -28.06
CA ARG A 59 -9.09 -5.82 -26.65
C ARG A 59 -8.62 -6.95 -25.74
N CYS A 60 -8.67 -6.69 -24.44
CA CYS A 60 -8.59 -7.72 -23.41
C CYS A 60 -9.85 -8.59 -23.40
N GLY A 61 -9.65 -9.89 -23.16
CA GLY A 61 -10.67 -10.93 -23.04
C GLY A 61 -11.40 -10.97 -21.71
N VAL A 62 -10.92 -10.23 -20.69
CA VAL A 62 -11.60 -10.15 -19.39
C VAL A 62 -12.95 -9.43 -19.54
N PRO A 63 -14.06 -9.97 -19.00
CA PRO A 63 -15.37 -9.31 -19.11
C PRO A 63 -15.41 -7.94 -18.42
N ASP A 64 -15.95 -6.94 -19.13
CA ASP A 64 -16.11 -5.55 -18.63
C ASP A 64 -17.11 -5.43 -17.47
N ARG A 65 -18.09 -6.34 -17.44
CA ARG A 65 -19.12 -6.38 -16.41
C ARG A 65 -19.35 -7.81 -15.99
N ARG A 66 -19.09 -8.13 -14.73
CA ARG A 66 -19.52 -9.42 -14.18
C ARG A 66 -20.98 -9.28 -13.73
N GLY A 67 -21.82 -10.24 -14.12
CA GLY A 67 -23.29 -10.20 -13.97
C GLY A 67 -23.78 -9.72 -12.59
N ALA A 68 -24.96 -9.08 -12.58
CA ALA A 68 -25.57 -8.38 -11.45
C ALA A 68 -25.36 -9.07 -10.07
N GLY A 69 -24.42 -8.57 -9.27
CA GLY A 69 -24.13 -9.12 -7.94
C GLY A 69 -23.24 -8.30 -7.01
N GLY A 70 -22.87 -7.06 -7.32
CA GLY A 70 -22.03 -6.22 -6.44
C GLY A 70 -22.48 -4.76 -6.39
N PRO A 71 -22.43 -4.09 -5.21
CA PRO A 71 -22.97 -2.75 -5.03
C PRO A 71 -22.10 -1.70 -5.72
N GLY A 72 -22.74 -0.80 -6.47
CA GLY A 72 -22.08 0.31 -7.14
C GLY A 72 -21.48 1.34 -6.18
N GLY A 73 -20.49 2.08 -6.70
CA GLY A 73 -20.03 3.32 -6.10
C GLY A 73 -18.51 3.50 -5.99
N ALA A 74 -17.79 3.55 -7.12
CA ALA A 74 -16.52 4.25 -7.30
C ALA A 74 -16.21 4.34 -8.81
N SER A 75 -15.59 5.41 -9.30
CA SER A 75 -15.16 5.53 -10.70
C SER A 75 -13.90 4.72 -11.03
N PHE A 76 -13.35 4.02 -10.04
CA PHE A 76 -12.33 2.98 -10.17
C PHE A 76 -12.96 1.69 -9.66
N VAL A 77 -13.08 0.68 -10.52
CA VAL A 77 -13.76 -0.58 -10.15
C VAL A 77 -12.77 -1.45 -9.39
N ALA A 78 -12.74 -1.28 -8.06
CA ALA A 78 -12.16 -2.27 -7.17
C ALA A 78 -13.13 -3.45 -7.05
N PHE A 79 -13.24 -4.27 -8.10
CA PHE A 79 -13.91 -5.56 -7.99
C PHE A 79 -12.96 -6.65 -7.47
N GLY A 80 -11.65 -6.43 -7.58
CA GLY A 80 -10.64 -7.42 -7.26
C GLY A 80 -10.50 -7.75 -5.79
N THR A 81 -10.41 -9.06 -5.54
CA THR A 81 -9.65 -9.64 -4.44
C THR A 81 -8.20 -9.21 -4.54
N VAL A 82 -7.47 -9.34 -3.44
CA VAL A 82 -6.08 -8.90 -3.32
C VAL A 82 -5.24 -10.06 -2.84
N TRP A 83 -3.98 -10.09 -3.24
CA TRP A 83 -3.04 -11.03 -2.66
C TRP A 83 -2.89 -10.77 -1.16
N ASP A 84 -3.01 -11.82 -0.36
CA ASP A 84 -2.93 -11.74 1.10
C ASP A 84 -1.48 -11.69 1.63
N HIS A 85 -0.53 -11.59 0.71
CA HIS A 85 0.91 -11.58 0.96
C HIS A 85 1.60 -10.61 0.00
N ALA A 86 2.87 -10.33 0.27
CA ALA A 86 3.62 -9.26 -0.36
C ALA A 86 4.61 -9.74 -1.42
N ILE A 87 5.14 -10.95 -1.24
CA ILE A 87 6.09 -11.56 -2.18
C ILE A 87 5.32 -12.45 -3.14
N LEU A 88 5.02 -11.93 -4.33
CA LEU A 88 4.34 -12.68 -5.38
C LEU A 88 5.36 -13.40 -6.25
N THR A 89 5.14 -14.69 -6.44
CA THR A 89 5.95 -15.52 -7.32
C THR A 89 5.28 -15.69 -8.67
N TYR A 90 6.08 -15.72 -9.74
CA TYR A 90 5.55 -15.95 -11.08
C TYR A 90 6.40 -16.96 -11.85
N ARG A 91 5.80 -17.60 -12.86
CA ARG A 91 6.49 -18.52 -13.77
C ARG A 91 6.06 -18.28 -15.20
N VAL A 92 7.03 -18.17 -16.11
CA VAL A 92 6.77 -18.12 -17.55
C VAL A 92 6.88 -19.53 -18.12
N ASN A 93 5.73 -20.13 -18.46
CA ASN A 93 5.64 -21.54 -18.84
C ASN A 93 6.15 -21.81 -20.26
N ASN A 94 5.88 -20.90 -21.19
CA ASN A 94 6.33 -20.94 -22.58
C ASN A 94 6.48 -19.51 -23.13
N LEU A 95 7.07 -19.39 -24.32
CA LEU A 95 7.33 -18.13 -25.01
C LEU A 95 6.92 -18.30 -26.48
N SER A 96 6.48 -17.21 -27.10
CA SER A 96 6.10 -17.17 -28.52
C SER A 96 7.33 -17.28 -29.44
N PRO A 97 7.22 -17.86 -30.65
CA PRO A 97 8.29 -17.82 -31.64
C PRO A 97 8.46 -16.46 -32.33
N ASP A 98 7.51 -15.52 -32.20
CA ASP A 98 7.47 -14.28 -32.98
C ASP A 98 8.51 -13.23 -32.56
N LEU A 99 8.90 -13.27 -31.29
CA LEU A 99 9.84 -12.33 -30.69
C LEU A 99 11.00 -13.09 -30.03
N PRO A 100 12.26 -12.62 -30.06
CA PRO A 100 13.34 -13.26 -29.33
C PRO A 100 13.01 -13.45 -27.84
N HIS A 101 13.33 -14.63 -27.29
CA HIS A 101 12.96 -15.01 -25.93
C HIS A 101 13.49 -14.04 -24.86
N ASP A 102 14.67 -13.46 -25.06
CA ASP A 102 15.25 -12.46 -24.17
C ASP A 102 14.42 -11.16 -24.14
N ARG A 103 13.86 -10.77 -25.28
CA ARG A 103 12.99 -9.59 -25.40
C ARG A 103 11.63 -9.81 -24.76
N GLN A 104 11.05 -11.00 -24.93
CA GLN A 104 9.81 -11.35 -24.23
C GLN A 104 10.00 -11.35 -22.71
N ARG A 105 11.08 -11.96 -22.21
CA ARG A 105 11.40 -11.95 -20.78
C ARG A 105 11.66 -10.53 -20.25
N ALA A 106 12.33 -9.68 -21.04
CA ALA A 106 12.54 -8.28 -20.69
C ALA A 106 11.21 -7.51 -20.60
N ALA A 107 10.28 -7.72 -21.54
CA ALA A 107 8.94 -7.12 -21.51
C ALA A 107 8.16 -7.56 -20.27
N ILE A 108 8.11 -8.86 -19.98
CA ILE A 108 7.43 -9.41 -18.79
C ILE A 108 8.04 -8.85 -17.50
N THR A 109 9.37 -8.84 -17.38
CA THR A 109 10.07 -8.29 -16.20
C THR A 109 9.78 -6.80 -16.04
N THR A 110 9.73 -6.06 -17.15
CA THR A 110 9.42 -4.63 -17.16
C THR A 110 7.98 -4.38 -16.70
N ALA A 111 7.02 -5.19 -17.15
CA ALA A 111 5.62 -5.08 -16.72
C ALA A 111 5.47 -5.24 -15.20
N PHE A 112 6.11 -6.26 -14.59
CA PHE A 112 6.16 -6.39 -13.13
C PHE A 112 6.82 -5.18 -12.45
N ALA A 113 7.93 -4.68 -13.00
CA ALA A 113 8.62 -3.51 -12.46
C ALA A 113 7.75 -2.24 -12.49
N ARG A 114 6.88 -2.07 -13.49
CA ARG A 114 5.92 -0.96 -13.55
C ARG A 114 4.93 -1.00 -12.39
N TRP A 115 4.40 -2.17 -12.05
CA TRP A 115 3.50 -2.31 -10.90
C TRP A 115 4.21 -2.23 -9.56
N ALA A 116 5.42 -2.80 -9.43
CA ALA A 116 6.24 -2.68 -8.22
C ALA A 116 6.66 -1.23 -7.89
N ALA A 117 6.67 -0.34 -8.88
CA ALA A 117 6.90 1.09 -8.66
C ALA A 117 5.66 1.81 -8.09
N VAL A 118 4.48 1.21 -8.18
CA VAL A 118 3.19 1.82 -7.78
C VAL A 118 2.75 1.33 -6.40
N VAL A 119 3.07 0.08 -6.06
CA VAL A 119 2.72 -0.57 -4.80
C VAL A 119 3.90 -1.41 -4.28
N PRO A 120 4.03 -1.60 -2.96
CA PRO A 120 5.18 -2.28 -2.35
C PRO A 120 5.21 -3.81 -2.54
N LEU A 121 4.69 -4.34 -3.64
CA LEU A 121 4.79 -5.77 -3.94
C LEU A 121 6.19 -6.15 -4.41
N VAL A 122 6.60 -7.37 -4.09
CA VAL A 122 7.88 -7.94 -4.52
C VAL A 122 7.58 -9.10 -5.47
N PHE A 123 8.05 -9.01 -6.71
CA PHE A 123 7.87 -10.06 -7.71
C PHE A 123 9.11 -10.92 -7.84
N ARG A 124 8.95 -12.25 -7.84
CA ARG A 124 10.06 -13.20 -7.98
C ARG A 124 9.71 -14.31 -8.97
N GLU A 125 10.55 -14.51 -9.98
CA GLU A 125 10.40 -15.67 -10.85
C GLU A 125 10.74 -16.95 -10.07
N THR A 126 9.97 -18.01 -10.27
CA THR A 126 10.16 -19.31 -9.61
C THR A 126 10.10 -20.47 -10.60
N THR A 127 10.78 -21.56 -10.27
CA THR A 127 10.62 -22.86 -10.94
C THR A 127 9.67 -23.80 -10.21
N GLY A 128 9.24 -23.43 -8.99
CA GLY A 128 8.25 -24.17 -8.21
C GLY A 128 6.81 -23.79 -8.60
N GLU A 129 5.87 -24.06 -7.70
CA GLU A 129 4.48 -23.58 -7.83
C GLU A 129 4.46 -22.04 -7.68
N PRO A 130 3.97 -21.30 -8.69
CA PRO A 130 3.89 -19.84 -8.67
C PRO A 130 2.54 -19.34 -8.14
N ASP A 131 2.47 -18.06 -7.79
CA ASP A 131 1.19 -17.35 -7.59
C ASP A 131 0.58 -16.92 -8.94
N ILE A 132 1.42 -16.61 -9.93
CA ILE A 132 0.99 -16.16 -11.27
C ILE A 132 1.70 -17.00 -12.33
N GLU A 133 0.94 -17.78 -13.10
CA GLU A 133 1.42 -18.38 -14.34
C GLU A 133 1.25 -17.42 -15.52
N ILE A 134 2.28 -17.35 -16.35
CA ILE A 134 2.23 -16.65 -17.63
C ILE A 134 2.46 -17.67 -18.73
N ARG A 135 1.52 -17.76 -19.67
CA ARG A 135 1.63 -18.65 -20.82
C ARG A 135 1.04 -18.07 -22.08
N PHE A 136 1.56 -18.53 -23.21
CA PHE A 136 0.94 -18.35 -24.51
C PHE A 136 0.10 -19.58 -24.86
N GLY A 137 -1.09 -19.36 -25.41
CA GLY A 137 -1.99 -20.43 -25.86
C GLY A 137 -2.80 -19.96 -27.05
N ALA A 138 -3.28 -20.87 -27.89
CA ALA A 138 -4.13 -20.54 -29.03
C ALA A 138 -5.50 -21.22 -28.86
N ARG A 139 -6.56 -20.49 -29.16
CA ARG A 139 -7.95 -20.99 -29.15
C ARG A 139 -8.28 -21.71 -27.84
N ASP A 140 -8.78 -22.95 -27.89
CA ASP A 140 -8.94 -23.76 -26.69
C ASP A 140 -7.56 -24.17 -26.14
N HIS A 141 -7.23 -23.60 -24.98
CA HIS A 141 -5.98 -23.82 -24.27
C HIS A 141 -6.21 -24.38 -22.85
N GLY A 142 -7.37 -25.01 -22.63
CA GLY A 142 -7.61 -25.88 -21.47
C GLY A 142 -8.06 -25.21 -20.17
N ASP A 143 -8.40 -23.92 -20.18
CA ASP A 143 -8.91 -23.16 -19.03
C ASP A 143 -10.43 -22.90 -19.09
N GLY A 144 -11.08 -23.27 -20.21
CA GLY A 144 -12.51 -23.03 -20.44
C GLY A 144 -12.86 -21.67 -21.04
N PHE A 145 -11.86 -20.83 -21.34
CA PHE A 145 -12.00 -19.51 -21.96
C PHE A 145 -11.19 -19.48 -23.27
N PRO A 146 -11.67 -20.10 -24.36
CA PRO A 146 -10.90 -20.19 -25.58
C PRO A 146 -10.67 -18.81 -26.21
N PHE A 147 -9.47 -18.57 -26.76
CA PHE A 147 -9.21 -17.41 -27.61
C PHE A 147 -9.91 -17.53 -28.97
N ASP A 148 -10.01 -16.40 -29.69
CA ASP A 148 -10.78 -16.29 -30.93
C ASP A 148 -9.93 -16.34 -32.21
N GLY A 149 -8.61 -16.48 -32.07
CA GLY A 149 -7.68 -16.39 -33.18
C GLY A 149 -7.33 -14.94 -33.48
N PRO A 150 -6.74 -14.64 -34.66
CA PRO A 150 -6.09 -13.35 -34.86
C PRO A 150 -7.02 -12.13 -34.76
N GLY A 151 -6.64 -11.16 -33.93
CA GLY A 151 -7.07 -9.77 -33.93
C GLY A 151 -7.77 -9.31 -32.64
N ARG A 152 -8.92 -9.90 -32.29
CA ARG A 152 -9.88 -9.24 -31.38
C ARG A 152 -9.56 -9.46 -29.90
N VAL A 153 -9.38 -10.69 -29.43
CA VAL A 153 -9.00 -10.95 -28.03
C VAL A 153 -7.52 -11.27 -27.95
N LEU A 154 -6.72 -10.32 -27.45
CA LEU A 154 -5.26 -10.46 -27.46
C LEU A 154 -4.72 -11.31 -26.30
N ALA A 155 -5.43 -11.29 -25.18
CA ALA A 155 -5.03 -11.91 -23.92
C ALA A 155 -6.19 -11.90 -22.92
N HIS A 156 -6.05 -12.67 -21.84
CA HIS A 156 -6.85 -12.50 -20.64
C HIS A 156 -6.04 -12.81 -19.39
N ALA A 157 -6.56 -12.40 -18.25
CA ALA A 157 -6.01 -12.76 -16.95
C ALA A 157 -7.11 -13.06 -15.93
N PHE A 158 -6.68 -13.67 -14.83
CA PHE A 158 -7.54 -14.05 -13.73
C PHE A 158 -7.17 -13.24 -12.49
N TYR A 159 -8.21 -12.76 -11.80
CA TYR A 159 -8.06 -12.02 -10.55
C TYR A 159 -7.36 -12.86 -9.45
N PRO A 160 -6.78 -12.22 -8.42
CA PRO A 160 -6.24 -12.91 -7.26
C PRO A 160 -7.24 -13.87 -6.58
N PRO A 161 -6.78 -14.84 -5.78
CA PRO A 161 -7.66 -15.72 -5.01
C PRO A 161 -8.68 -14.97 -4.13
N PRO A 162 -9.86 -15.55 -3.85
CA PRO A 162 -10.34 -16.86 -4.31
C PRO A 162 -10.93 -16.86 -5.73
N ASN A 163 -10.90 -15.74 -6.45
CA ASN A 163 -11.44 -15.67 -7.81
C ASN A 163 -10.58 -16.50 -8.77
N GLY A 164 -11.18 -17.22 -9.72
CA GLY A 164 -10.43 -18.03 -10.70
C GLY A 164 -10.01 -19.42 -10.23
N GLY A 165 -10.17 -19.76 -8.95
CA GLY A 165 -9.89 -21.12 -8.45
C GLY A 165 -8.41 -21.49 -8.64
N ALA A 166 -8.14 -22.55 -9.42
CA ALA A 166 -6.78 -22.98 -9.72
C ALA A 166 -6.04 -22.05 -10.70
N LEU A 167 -6.77 -21.19 -11.41
CA LEU A 167 -6.21 -20.22 -12.38
C LEU A 167 -6.03 -18.83 -11.77
N ALA A 168 -6.30 -18.68 -10.47
CA ALA A 168 -6.29 -17.38 -9.80
C ALA A 168 -4.92 -16.71 -9.95
N GLY A 169 -4.89 -15.50 -10.51
CA GLY A 169 -3.66 -14.76 -10.78
C GLY A 169 -3.09 -14.95 -12.18
N ASP A 170 -3.43 -16.02 -12.89
CA ASP A 170 -2.76 -16.37 -14.15
C ASP A 170 -3.03 -15.37 -15.27
N THR A 171 -2.10 -15.28 -16.21
CA THR A 171 -2.17 -14.45 -17.42
C THR A 171 -1.91 -15.31 -18.65
N HIS A 172 -2.85 -15.32 -19.59
CA HIS A 172 -2.73 -16.02 -20.87
C HIS A 172 -2.70 -15.02 -22.02
N LEU A 173 -1.79 -15.25 -22.96
CA LEU A 173 -1.59 -14.45 -24.18
C LEU A 173 -2.00 -15.29 -25.40
N ASP A 174 -2.74 -14.71 -26.34
CA ASP A 174 -3.14 -15.44 -27.55
C ASP A 174 -1.94 -15.60 -28.50
N GLU A 175 -1.56 -16.85 -28.76
CA GLU A 175 -0.47 -17.22 -29.67
C GLU A 175 -0.88 -17.14 -31.15
N ASP A 176 -2.17 -16.99 -31.47
CA ASP A 176 -2.61 -16.70 -32.84
C ASP A 176 -2.34 -15.21 -33.23
N GLU A 177 -1.95 -14.36 -32.28
CA GLU A 177 -1.50 -12.97 -32.52
C GLU A 177 -0.04 -12.86 -32.93
N THR A 178 0.31 -11.83 -33.70
CA THR A 178 1.71 -11.53 -34.04
C THR A 178 2.36 -10.62 -33.00
N TRP A 179 3.19 -11.18 -32.13
CA TRP A 179 3.84 -10.43 -31.03
C TRP A 179 5.09 -9.67 -31.49
N GLN A 180 5.24 -8.42 -31.04
CA GLN A 180 6.41 -7.59 -31.33
C GLN A 180 6.85 -6.73 -30.13
N GLU A 181 7.98 -6.03 -30.29
CA GLU A 181 8.47 -5.00 -29.36
C GLU A 181 8.11 -3.60 -29.88
N GLY A 182 7.36 -2.84 -29.09
CA GLY A 182 6.92 -1.48 -29.40
C GLY A 182 5.70 -1.41 -30.32
N VAL A 183 5.18 -0.18 -30.47
CA VAL A 183 3.93 0.10 -31.22
C VAL A 183 4.17 0.62 -32.65
N ALA A 184 5.41 0.56 -33.14
CA ALA A 184 5.78 1.12 -34.44
C ALA A 184 5.51 0.17 -35.63
N GLY A 185 5.35 -1.12 -35.37
CA GLY A 185 5.03 -2.15 -36.38
C GLY A 185 3.54 -2.51 -36.39
N ALA A 186 3.18 -3.45 -37.27
CA ALA A 186 1.79 -3.91 -37.43
C ALA A 186 1.36 -5.01 -36.44
N GLY A 187 2.30 -5.56 -35.66
CA GLY A 187 2.02 -6.55 -34.61
C GLY A 187 1.63 -5.91 -33.28
N ILE A 188 1.36 -6.75 -32.29
CA ILE A 188 0.92 -6.39 -30.95
C ILE A 188 2.12 -6.20 -30.02
N ASP A 189 2.21 -5.04 -29.35
CA ASP A 189 3.28 -4.79 -28.37
C ASP A 189 3.05 -5.64 -27.10
N LEU A 190 3.92 -6.62 -26.89
CA LEU A 190 3.83 -7.53 -25.75
C LEU A 190 3.89 -6.79 -24.41
N LEU A 191 4.69 -5.71 -24.30
CA LEU A 191 4.79 -4.97 -23.05
C LEU A 191 3.47 -4.30 -22.70
N THR A 192 2.82 -3.61 -23.64
CA THR A 192 1.50 -2.98 -23.44
C THR A 192 0.48 -3.99 -22.93
N VAL A 193 0.34 -5.15 -23.58
CA VAL A 193 -0.61 -6.19 -23.14
C VAL A 193 -0.24 -6.72 -21.76
N MET A 194 1.04 -7.06 -21.52
CA MET A 194 1.47 -7.58 -20.22
C MET A 194 1.25 -6.61 -19.06
N VAL A 195 1.43 -5.29 -19.25
CA VAL A 195 1.15 -4.33 -18.16
C VAL A 195 -0.35 -4.32 -17.84
N HIS A 196 -1.21 -4.37 -18.85
CA HIS A 196 -2.67 -4.45 -18.70
C HIS A 196 -3.09 -5.73 -17.97
N GLU A 197 -2.72 -6.90 -18.49
CA GLU A 197 -3.16 -8.18 -17.94
C GLU A 197 -2.66 -8.41 -16.51
N LEU A 198 -1.43 -7.98 -16.20
CA LEU A 198 -0.95 -8.00 -14.80
C LEU A 198 -1.75 -7.07 -13.89
N GLY A 199 -2.38 -6.03 -14.40
CA GLY A 199 -3.33 -5.23 -13.63
C GLY A 199 -4.49 -6.08 -13.11
N HIS A 200 -5.05 -6.96 -13.95
CA HIS A 200 -6.07 -7.93 -13.54
C HIS A 200 -5.53 -8.97 -12.57
N SER A 201 -4.37 -9.57 -12.85
CA SER A 201 -3.68 -10.50 -11.94
C SER A 201 -3.36 -9.90 -10.57
N LEU A 202 -3.37 -8.57 -10.46
CA LEU A 202 -3.16 -7.82 -9.23
C LEU A 202 -4.46 -7.25 -8.64
N GLY A 203 -5.61 -7.37 -9.29
CA GLY A 203 -6.90 -7.00 -8.72
C GLY A 203 -7.58 -5.77 -9.31
N LEU A 204 -7.07 -5.19 -10.40
CA LEU A 204 -7.73 -4.09 -11.11
C LEU A 204 -8.75 -4.60 -12.12
N ASP A 205 -9.84 -3.87 -12.28
CA ASP A 205 -10.83 -4.11 -13.33
C ASP A 205 -10.70 -3.06 -14.44
N HIS A 206 -11.42 -3.27 -15.54
CA HIS A 206 -11.46 -2.34 -16.64
C HIS A 206 -12.02 -0.97 -16.24
N THR A 207 -11.52 0.07 -16.91
CA THR A 207 -11.95 1.45 -16.72
C THR A 207 -12.12 2.15 -18.07
N PRO A 208 -13.15 3.00 -18.24
CA PRO A 208 -13.32 3.79 -19.45
C PRO A 208 -12.42 5.04 -19.49
N VAL A 209 -11.58 5.27 -18.47
CA VAL A 209 -10.74 6.48 -18.40
C VAL A 209 -9.80 6.52 -19.62
N PRO A 210 -9.79 7.64 -20.37
CA PRO A 210 -8.86 7.81 -21.49
C PRO A 210 -7.40 7.61 -21.03
N ASP A 211 -6.61 6.95 -21.87
CA ASP A 211 -5.19 6.68 -21.63
C ASP A 211 -4.88 5.85 -20.36
N SER A 212 -5.89 5.21 -19.75
CA SER A 212 -5.62 4.20 -18.71
C SER A 212 -5.00 2.96 -19.34
N THR A 213 -4.03 2.37 -18.63
CA THR A 213 -3.50 1.05 -18.97
C THR A 213 -4.58 -0.02 -18.87
N MET A 214 -5.51 0.10 -17.92
CA MET A 214 -6.68 -0.79 -17.73
C MET A 214 -7.88 -0.45 -18.61
N ASN A 215 -7.72 0.35 -19.66
CA ASN A 215 -8.75 0.45 -20.70
C ASN A 215 -8.83 -0.89 -21.47
N PRO A 216 -10.03 -1.46 -21.71
CA PRO A 216 -10.14 -2.76 -22.38
C PRO A 216 -9.65 -2.75 -23.82
N PHE A 217 -9.64 -1.60 -24.50
CA PHE A 217 -9.34 -1.52 -25.93
C PHE A 217 -7.89 -1.11 -26.18
N TYR A 218 -7.17 -1.90 -26.98
CA TYR A 218 -5.78 -1.65 -27.36
C TYR A 218 -5.66 -0.69 -28.55
N PRO A 219 -4.53 0.03 -28.70
CA PRO A 219 -3.37 0.05 -27.79
C PRO A 219 -3.61 0.92 -26.55
N THR A 220 -3.10 0.47 -25.40
CA THR A 220 -3.05 1.24 -24.15
C THR A 220 -1.62 1.65 -23.81
N PRO A 221 -1.41 2.63 -22.90
CA PRO A 221 -0.08 2.96 -22.44
C PRO A 221 0.57 1.82 -21.65
N SER A 222 1.84 1.54 -21.93
CA SER A 222 2.67 0.56 -21.22
C SER A 222 3.23 1.07 -19.87
N THR A 223 2.65 2.15 -19.34
CA THR A 223 2.98 2.69 -18.02
C THR A 223 1.69 3.09 -17.32
N PRO A 224 1.42 2.56 -16.10
CA PRO A 224 0.19 2.85 -15.37
C PRO A 224 -0.06 4.35 -15.24
N ALA A 225 -1.23 4.79 -15.72
CA ALA A 225 -1.71 6.17 -15.65
C ALA A 225 -2.17 6.54 -14.23
N ALA A 226 -2.67 7.77 -14.07
CA ALA A 226 -3.11 8.24 -12.75
C ALA A 226 -4.26 7.41 -12.17
N ASP A 227 -5.22 7.00 -13.00
CA ASP A 227 -6.35 6.15 -12.61
C ASP A 227 -5.87 4.77 -12.14
N ASP A 228 -5.00 4.14 -12.93
CA ASP A 228 -4.41 2.82 -12.63
C ASP A 228 -3.64 2.84 -11.31
N ARG A 229 -2.83 3.89 -11.08
CA ARG A 229 -2.07 4.05 -9.83
C ARG A 229 -2.98 4.26 -8.62
N ALA A 230 -4.04 5.05 -8.76
CA ALA A 230 -5.01 5.27 -7.70
C ALA A 230 -5.73 3.97 -7.33
N GLY A 231 -6.21 3.23 -8.34
CA GLY A 231 -6.84 1.92 -8.13
C GLY A 231 -5.90 0.94 -7.44
N MET A 232 -4.66 0.82 -7.92
CA MET A 232 -3.70 -0.13 -7.36
C MET A 232 -3.35 0.19 -5.90
N ARG A 233 -3.17 1.48 -5.57
CA ARG A 233 -2.91 1.92 -4.19
C ARG A 233 -4.09 1.66 -3.26
N TYR A 234 -5.30 1.90 -3.73
CA TYR A 234 -6.51 1.62 -2.96
C TYR A 234 -6.65 0.12 -2.63
N VAL A 235 -6.42 -0.74 -3.62
CA VAL A 235 -6.50 -2.20 -3.52
C VAL A 235 -5.42 -2.70 -2.54
N TYR A 236 -4.18 -2.22 -2.65
CA TYR A 236 -3.05 -2.61 -1.79
C TYR A 236 -2.78 -1.66 -0.60
N ARG A 237 -3.78 -0.90 -0.14
CA ARG A 237 -3.60 0.08 0.96
C ARG A 237 -3.07 -0.54 2.25
N ARG A 238 -3.42 -1.81 2.52
CA ARG A 238 -2.90 -2.57 3.67
C ARG A 238 -1.40 -2.86 3.53
N HIS A 239 -0.96 -3.26 2.35
CA HIS A 239 0.46 -3.48 2.01
C HIS A 239 1.26 -2.17 2.12
N ILE A 240 0.72 -1.05 1.60
CA ILE A 240 1.33 0.29 1.72
C ILE A 240 1.47 0.70 3.19
N TRP A 241 0.44 0.46 3.99
CA TRP A 241 0.45 0.79 5.40
C TRP A 241 1.58 0.05 6.15
N VAL A 242 1.69 -1.28 6.01
CA VAL A 242 2.78 -2.04 6.64
C VAL A 242 4.15 -1.58 6.14
N ALA A 243 4.32 -1.37 4.83
CA ALA A 243 5.57 -0.88 4.26
C ALA A 243 5.96 0.50 4.84
N SER A 244 4.96 1.35 5.09
CA SER A 244 5.18 2.67 5.69
C SER A 244 5.58 2.60 7.16
N LEU A 245 5.17 1.58 7.92
CA LEU A 245 5.63 1.39 9.31
C LEU A 245 7.14 1.15 9.38
N TYR A 246 7.71 0.38 8.46
CA TYR A 246 9.18 0.22 8.38
C TYR A 246 9.88 1.56 8.18
N ARG A 247 9.36 2.42 7.29
CA ARG A 247 9.94 3.74 7.04
C ARG A 247 9.77 4.67 8.24
N ASP A 248 8.55 4.80 8.74
CA ASP A 248 8.20 5.88 9.66
C ASP A 248 8.44 5.52 11.14
N VAL A 249 8.40 4.22 11.50
CA VAL A 249 8.67 3.73 12.88
C VAL A 249 10.08 3.17 13.02
N LEU A 250 10.61 2.46 12.01
CA LEU A 250 11.95 1.85 12.06
C LEU A 250 13.02 2.64 11.29
N GLY A 251 12.64 3.64 10.49
CA GLY A 251 13.59 4.49 9.78
C GLY A 251 14.35 3.76 8.66
N ARG A 252 13.79 2.68 8.09
CA ARG A 252 14.44 1.90 7.02
C ARG A 252 13.43 1.34 6.01
N ARG A 253 13.94 0.80 4.90
CA ARG A 253 13.14 -0.03 3.99
C ARG A 253 12.79 -1.35 4.67
N PHE A 254 11.63 -1.89 4.34
CA PHE A 254 11.25 -3.24 4.74
C PHE A 254 12.20 -4.30 4.17
N ASP A 255 12.42 -5.34 4.97
CA ASP A 255 12.97 -6.61 4.53
C ASP A 255 11.83 -7.51 4.04
N ASP A 256 12.08 -8.29 3.00
CA ASP A 256 11.01 -8.99 2.29
C ASP A 256 10.27 -10.01 3.18
N GLU A 257 10.99 -10.78 4.01
CA GLU A 257 10.39 -11.82 4.87
C GLU A 257 9.52 -11.26 6.00
N GLY A 258 10.04 -10.29 6.76
CA GLY A 258 9.27 -9.65 7.83
C GLY A 258 8.06 -8.91 7.28
N TYR A 259 8.22 -8.26 6.13
CA TYR A 259 7.13 -7.56 5.45
C TYR A 259 6.00 -8.49 5.04
N ASP A 260 6.33 -9.59 4.37
CA ASP A 260 5.38 -10.61 3.97
C ASP A 260 4.63 -11.19 5.18
N GLY A 261 5.36 -11.49 6.26
CA GLY A 261 4.79 -11.98 7.51
C GLY A 261 3.76 -11.02 8.12
N TRP A 262 4.04 -9.72 8.16
CA TRP A 262 3.11 -8.72 8.67
C TRP A 262 1.87 -8.56 7.79
N VAL A 263 2.05 -8.55 6.47
CA VAL A 263 0.93 -8.49 5.51
C VAL A 263 0.02 -9.71 5.69
N ARG A 264 0.57 -10.93 5.69
CA ARG A 264 -0.20 -12.17 5.94
C ARG A 264 -0.93 -12.14 7.28
N GLY A 265 -0.28 -11.60 8.31
CA GLY A 265 -0.89 -11.42 9.64
C GLY A 265 -2.18 -10.60 9.59
N LEU A 266 -2.18 -9.48 8.85
CA LEU A 266 -3.39 -8.65 8.67
C LEU A 266 -4.52 -9.40 7.96
N PHE A 267 -4.20 -10.15 6.91
CA PHE A 267 -5.21 -10.93 6.20
C PHE A 267 -5.70 -12.15 7.01
N SER A 268 -4.89 -12.61 7.95
CA SER A 268 -5.26 -13.67 8.92
C SER A 268 -6.00 -13.13 10.15
N GLY A 269 -6.29 -11.83 10.22
CA GLY A 269 -7.13 -11.22 11.26
C GLY A 269 -6.40 -10.42 12.34
N ALA A 270 -5.09 -10.19 12.23
CA ALA A 270 -4.40 -9.25 13.11
C ALA A 270 -4.98 -7.84 12.94
N SER A 271 -5.19 -7.11 14.04
CA SER A 271 -5.68 -5.74 13.98
C SER A 271 -4.55 -4.77 13.58
N PRO A 272 -4.86 -3.60 13.01
CA PRO A 272 -3.87 -2.54 12.81
C PRO A 272 -3.16 -2.13 14.10
N GLU A 273 -3.84 -2.22 15.25
CA GLU A 273 -3.24 -1.95 16.55
C GLU A 273 -2.20 -3.01 16.90
N ASP A 274 -2.50 -4.30 16.73
CA ASP A 274 -1.55 -5.39 17.02
C ASP A 274 -0.27 -5.27 16.19
N VAL A 275 -0.42 -4.99 14.90
CA VAL A 275 0.73 -4.80 14.00
C VAL A 275 1.51 -3.55 14.40
N ALA A 276 0.86 -2.41 14.61
CA ALA A 276 1.52 -1.18 15.06
C ALA A 276 2.29 -1.38 16.39
N ARG A 277 1.69 -2.09 17.35
CA ARG A 277 2.35 -2.48 18.61
C ARG A 277 3.56 -3.37 18.34
N GLY A 278 3.44 -4.33 17.44
CA GLY A 278 4.54 -5.19 16.99
C GLY A 278 5.76 -4.40 16.52
N PHE A 279 5.56 -3.31 15.79
CA PHE A 279 6.64 -2.41 15.37
C PHE A 279 7.17 -1.56 16.54
N CYS A 280 6.29 -0.89 17.29
CA CYS A 280 6.67 0.06 18.36
C CYS A 280 7.33 -0.60 19.58
N TYR A 281 7.09 -1.90 19.79
CA TYR A 281 7.71 -2.69 20.85
C TYR A 281 8.69 -3.75 20.30
N SER A 282 9.03 -3.67 19.01
CA SER A 282 10.01 -4.57 18.40
C SER A 282 11.39 -4.43 19.04
N HIS A 283 12.22 -5.46 18.85
CA HIS A 283 13.63 -5.44 19.20
C HIS A 283 14.34 -4.24 18.58
N GLU A 284 14.19 -4.06 17.27
CA GLU A 284 14.84 -3.01 16.50
C GLU A 284 14.41 -1.60 16.96
N HIS A 285 13.10 -1.36 17.08
CA HIS A 285 12.61 -0.06 17.55
C HIS A 285 13.11 0.26 18.96
N SER A 286 13.10 -0.74 19.85
CA SER A 286 13.57 -0.57 21.23
C SER A 286 15.06 -0.26 21.32
N GLU A 287 15.90 -0.87 20.48
CA GLU A 287 17.34 -0.55 20.39
C GLU A 287 17.59 0.86 19.86
N ARG A 288 16.87 1.24 18.80
CA ARG A 288 16.97 2.58 18.22
C ARG A 288 16.55 3.63 19.25
N LEU A 289 15.40 3.43 19.89
CA LEU A 289 14.91 4.33 20.92
C LEU A 289 15.89 4.48 22.09
N ALA A 290 16.44 3.37 22.59
CA ALA A 290 17.45 3.41 23.64
C ALA A 290 18.70 4.17 23.19
N SER A 291 19.21 3.89 21.99
CA SER A 291 20.37 4.58 21.42
C SER A 291 20.15 6.09 21.28
N ASP A 292 18.97 6.49 20.79
CA ASP A 292 18.59 7.89 20.67
C ASP A 292 18.54 8.59 22.04
N LEU A 293 18.10 7.90 23.09
CA LEU A 293 18.11 8.45 24.45
C LEU A 293 19.53 8.62 24.99
N TYR A 294 20.44 7.68 24.72
CA TYR A 294 21.86 7.84 25.08
C TYR A 294 22.47 9.08 24.41
N PHE A 295 22.26 9.26 23.12
CA PHE A 295 22.76 10.45 22.42
C PHE A 295 22.09 11.73 22.93
N ALA A 296 20.77 11.73 23.08
CA ALA A 296 20.02 12.93 23.45
C ALA A 296 20.23 13.38 24.91
N LEU A 297 20.54 12.46 25.83
CA LEU A 297 20.65 12.77 27.27
C LEU A 297 22.09 12.68 27.77
N LEU A 298 22.87 11.72 27.30
CA LEU A 298 24.24 11.47 27.78
C LEU A 298 25.32 11.96 26.81
N ASP A 299 24.96 12.35 25.59
CA ASP A 299 25.87 12.78 24.52
C ASP A 299 26.92 11.72 24.14
N ARG A 300 26.55 10.44 24.20
CA ARG A 300 27.41 9.31 23.80
C ARG A 300 26.59 8.17 23.23
N ALA A 301 27.26 7.22 22.57
CA ALA A 301 26.68 5.95 22.20
C ALA A 301 26.49 5.03 23.44
N PRO A 302 25.50 4.13 23.42
CA PRO A 302 25.37 3.11 24.44
C PRO A 302 26.53 2.10 24.39
N ASP A 303 26.89 1.55 25.54
CA ASP A 303 27.65 0.31 25.60
C ASP A 303 26.72 -0.91 25.35
N PRO A 304 27.24 -2.08 24.92
CA PRO A 304 26.41 -3.22 24.55
C PRO A 304 25.50 -3.74 25.67
N GLU A 305 25.97 -3.73 26.92
CA GLU A 305 25.19 -4.22 28.07
C GLU A 305 24.07 -3.25 28.42
N GLY A 306 24.36 -1.95 28.46
CA GLY A 306 23.38 -0.89 28.65
C GLY A 306 22.30 -0.92 27.57
N LEU A 307 22.68 -1.00 26.29
CA LEU A 307 21.73 -1.11 25.19
C LEU A 307 20.80 -2.31 25.35
N ALA A 308 21.36 -3.49 25.62
CA ALA A 308 20.59 -4.71 25.80
C ALA A 308 19.60 -4.62 26.98
N GLY A 309 20.03 -4.01 28.09
CA GLY A 309 19.20 -3.80 29.28
C GLY A 309 18.03 -2.85 29.04
N TRP A 310 18.27 -1.72 28.35
CA TRP A 310 17.21 -0.77 28.00
C TRP A 310 16.23 -1.35 26.99
N ARG A 311 16.75 -2.00 25.95
CA ARG A 311 15.94 -2.69 24.95
C ARG A 311 14.96 -3.65 25.62
N GLN A 312 15.45 -4.51 26.52
CA GLN A 312 14.60 -5.49 27.21
C GLN A 312 13.44 -4.82 27.97
N GLN A 313 13.71 -3.73 28.69
CA GLN A 313 12.69 -3.02 29.45
C GLN A 313 11.65 -2.36 28.53
N LEU A 314 12.10 -1.73 27.44
CA LEU A 314 11.23 -1.11 26.44
C LEU A 314 10.31 -2.14 25.78
N GLN A 315 10.84 -3.31 25.41
CA GLN A 315 10.06 -4.43 24.85
C GLN A 315 9.01 -4.97 25.83
N GLN A 316 9.30 -4.93 27.14
CA GLN A 316 8.37 -5.35 28.19
C GLN A 316 7.29 -4.30 28.51
N GLY A 317 7.21 -3.21 27.74
CA GLY A 317 6.19 -2.18 27.89
C GLY A 317 6.65 -0.95 28.66
N MET A 318 7.95 -0.82 29.00
CA MET A 318 8.45 0.44 29.53
C MET A 318 8.25 1.55 28.50
N GLY A 319 7.54 2.60 28.90
CA GLY A 319 7.38 3.77 28.06
C GLY A 319 8.65 4.63 27.97
N ARG A 320 8.83 5.32 26.86
CA ARG A 320 9.92 6.26 26.60
C ARG A 320 9.97 7.33 27.68
N GLN A 321 8.82 7.78 28.18
CA GLN A 321 8.75 8.72 29.31
C GLN A 321 9.43 8.18 30.58
N ALA A 322 9.22 6.90 30.89
CA ALA A 322 9.82 6.26 32.05
C ALA A 322 11.33 6.04 31.83
N ALA A 323 11.72 5.65 30.61
CA ALA A 323 13.13 5.56 30.23
C ALA A 323 13.84 6.91 30.36
N ILE A 324 13.27 8.01 29.83
CA ILE A 324 13.81 9.37 29.97
C ILE A 324 14.04 9.70 31.45
N VAL A 325 13.03 9.51 32.31
CA VAL A 325 13.17 9.78 33.75
C VAL A 325 14.29 8.94 34.37
N ALA A 326 14.42 7.67 34.00
CA ALA A 326 15.45 6.79 34.52
C ALA A 326 16.86 7.13 34.01
N PHE A 327 17.02 7.58 32.77
CA PHE A 327 18.28 8.16 32.26
C PHE A 327 18.67 9.42 33.06
N LEU A 328 17.73 10.33 33.28
CA LEU A 328 17.94 11.58 34.00
C LEU A 328 18.25 11.37 35.49
N ASP A 329 17.83 10.24 36.06
CA ASP A 329 18.13 9.84 37.44
C ASP A 329 19.36 8.92 37.58
N SER A 330 19.96 8.52 36.45
CA SER A 330 21.12 7.61 36.44
C SER A 330 22.34 8.22 37.14
N ALA A 331 23.22 7.35 37.66
CA ALA A 331 24.48 7.78 38.28
C ALA A 331 25.34 8.63 37.32
N GLU A 332 25.34 8.29 36.03
CA GLU A 332 26.07 9.02 35.00
C GLU A 332 25.49 10.44 34.78
N TYR A 333 24.17 10.57 34.66
CA TYR A 333 23.54 11.89 34.50
C TYR A 333 23.74 12.75 35.75
N ARG A 334 23.71 12.14 36.95
CA ARG A 334 24.03 12.81 38.22
C ARG A 334 25.48 13.28 38.28
N GLN A 335 26.44 12.50 37.77
CA GLN A 335 27.84 12.93 37.68
C GLN A 335 28.03 14.07 36.68
N LYS A 336 27.30 14.04 35.56
CA LYS A 336 27.37 15.07 34.51
C LYS A 336 26.79 16.41 34.96
N TYR A 337 25.73 16.39 35.77
CA TYR A 337 25.07 17.58 36.32
C TYR A 337 24.99 17.48 37.84
N PRO A 338 26.12 17.62 38.57
CA PRO A 338 26.16 17.39 40.02
C PRO A 338 25.37 18.42 40.81
N ASP A 339 25.24 19.64 40.29
CA ASP A 339 24.48 20.73 40.92
C ASP A 339 23.04 20.81 40.41
N ASP A 340 22.11 21.20 41.28
CA ASP A 340 20.68 21.26 40.97
C ASP A 340 20.36 22.32 39.90
N ALA A 341 21.13 23.41 39.86
CA ALA A 341 20.96 24.47 38.87
C ALA A 341 21.24 23.98 37.45
N ALA A 342 22.38 23.31 37.22
CA ALA A 342 22.75 22.72 35.94
C ALA A 342 21.84 21.54 35.58
N PHE A 343 21.40 20.74 36.56
CA PHE A 343 20.40 19.71 36.32
C PHE A 343 19.11 20.31 35.78
N ILE A 344 18.54 21.33 36.44
CA ILE A 344 17.30 21.98 35.98
C ILE A 344 17.49 22.64 34.60
N ASP A 345 18.58 23.39 34.38
CA ASP A 345 18.86 24.00 33.07
C ASP A 345 18.94 22.94 31.95
N SER A 346 19.53 21.78 32.24
CA SER A 346 19.60 20.67 31.29
C SER A 346 18.22 20.13 30.90
N LEU A 347 17.27 20.07 31.85
CA LEU A 347 15.90 19.59 31.58
C LEU A 347 15.15 20.55 30.65
N TYR A 348 15.25 21.86 30.89
CA TYR A 348 14.66 22.87 29.99
C TYR A 348 15.22 22.74 28.57
N ARG A 349 16.54 22.65 28.43
CA ARG A 349 17.17 22.60 27.10
C ARG A 349 16.89 21.30 26.36
N ARG A 350 17.01 20.15 27.03
CA ARG A 350 16.92 18.82 26.39
C ARG A 350 15.48 18.34 26.22
N LEU A 351 14.59 18.65 27.16
CA LEU A 351 13.19 18.21 27.11
C LEU A 351 12.26 19.27 26.50
N LEU A 352 12.42 20.54 26.86
CA LEU A 352 11.52 21.63 26.42
C LEU A 352 12.06 22.42 25.22
N ARG A 353 13.31 22.17 24.80
CA ARG A 353 13.97 22.82 23.65
C ARG A 353 14.09 24.35 23.81
N ARG A 354 14.23 24.83 25.04
CA ARG A 354 14.40 26.27 25.36
C ARG A 354 15.23 26.47 26.63
N PRO A 355 15.79 27.66 26.87
CA PRO A 355 16.37 27.98 28.17
C PRO A 355 15.28 28.09 29.27
N PRO A 356 15.67 27.92 30.55
CA PRO A 356 14.79 28.17 31.68
C PRO A 356 14.31 29.62 31.73
N ASP A 357 13.03 29.81 32.07
CA ASP A 357 12.51 31.10 32.54
C ASP A 357 12.80 31.26 34.04
N ALA A 358 12.85 32.51 34.51
CA ALA A 358 13.28 32.81 35.88
C ALA A 358 12.34 32.21 36.95
N GLU A 359 11.03 32.21 36.69
CA GLU A 359 10.02 31.74 37.64
C GLU A 359 10.04 30.21 37.75
N GLY A 360 9.96 29.50 36.64
CA GLY A 360 9.98 28.04 36.61
C GLY A 360 11.31 27.48 37.13
N PHE A 361 12.43 28.12 36.82
CA PHE A 361 13.73 27.73 37.38
C PHE A 361 13.79 27.89 38.90
N ALA A 362 13.33 29.02 39.42
CA ALA A 362 13.26 29.25 40.87
C ALA A 362 12.31 28.27 41.56
N HIS A 363 11.17 27.95 40.94
CA HIS A 363 10.23 26.95 41.43
C HIS A 363 10.89 25.58 41.61
N TRP A 364 11.55 25.06 40.56
CA TRP A 364 12.20 23.75 40.63
C TRP A 364 13.39 23.73 41.60
N GLN A 365 14.17 24.81 41.66
CA GLN A 365 15.24 24.92 42.67
C GLN A 365 14.70 24.85 44.09
N GLN A 366 13.59 25.54 44.38
CA GLN A 366 12.98 25.51 45.69
C GLN A 366 12.47 24.10 46.04
N ARG A 367 11.80 23.43 45.10
CA ARG A 367 11.34 22.04 45.27
C ARG A 367 12.48 21.07 45.60
N MET A 368 13.63 21.21 44.94
CA MET A 368 14.81 20.37 45.23
C MET A 368 15.44 20.69 46.59
N ARG A 369 15.49 21.97 46.98
CA ARG A 369 15.94 22.38 48.33
C ARG A 369 15.03 21.80 49.43
N GLU A 370 13.74 21.65 49.15
CA GLU A 370 12.76 21.03 50.04
C GLU A 370 12.81 19.48 50.02
N GLY A 371 13.75 18.88 49.27
CA GLY A 371 13.99 17.44 49.27
C GLY A 371 13.30 16.67 48.15
N THR A 372 12.69 17.34 47.16
CA THR A 372 12.13 16.65 45.98
C THR A 372 13.27 15.97 45.21
N PRO A 373 13.23 14.64 45.00
CA PRO A 373 14.30 13.93 44.32
C PRO A 373 14.29 14.19 42.80
N ARG A 374 15.44 13.99 42.16
CA ARG A 374 15.63 14.30 40.72
C ARG A 374 14.69 13.57 39.79
N HIS A 375 14.37 12.29 40.03
CA HIS A 375 13.39 11.57 39.22
C HIS A 375 11.99 12.19 39.28
N GLU A 376 11.58 12.79 40.41
CA GLU A 376 10.29 13.47 40.51
C GLU A 376 10.29 14.80 39.78
N VAL A 377 11.41 15.54 39.83
CA VAL A 377 11.59 16.75 39.01
C VAL A 377 11.56 16.39 37.52
N ALA A 378 12.32 15.39 37.09
CA ALA A 378 12.33 14.91 35.71
C ALA A 378 10.93 14.47 35.25
N ARG A 379 10.20 13.72 36.09
CA ARG A 379 8.81 13.32 35.84
C ARG A 379 7.90 14.55 35.69
N GLY A 380 8.10 15.59 36.50
CA GLY A 380 7.39 16.86 36.38
C GLY A 380 7.59 17.55 35.02
N PHE A 381 8.79 17.48 34.45
CA PHE A 381 9.04 18.00 33.09
C PHE A 381 8.40 17.13 32.01
N VAL A 382 8.57 15.81 32.08
CA VAL A 382 8.06 14.88 31.05
C VAL A 382 6.52 14.82 31.04
N LEU A 383 5.87 15.07 32.17
CA LEU A 383 4.40 15.21 32.26
C LEU A 383 3.91 16.67 32.19
N SER A 384 4.81 17.62 31.92
CA SER A 384 4.41 19.02 31.77
C SER A 384 3.58 19.23 30.50
N GLU A 385 2.70 20.23 30.54
CA GLU A 385 1.91 20.62 29.37
C GLU A 385 2.78 20.99 28.18
N GLU A 386 3.87 21.73 28.42
CA GLU A 386 4.79 22.16 27.37
C GLU A 386 5.48 20.97 26.70
N TYR A 387 6.01 20.03 27.49
CA TYR A 387 6.63 18.82 26.93
C TYR A 387 5.62 18.00 26.13
N CYS A 388 4.43 17.73 26.70
CA CYS A 388 3.41 16.92 26.07
C CYS A 388 2.87 17.57 24.79
N ARG A 389 2.73 18.90 24.76
CA ARG A 389 2.37 19.65 23.54
C ARG A 389 3.43 19.55 22.46
N ASN A 390 4.71 19.71 22.83
CA ASN A 390 5.82 19.58 21.91
C ASN A 390 5.89 18.16 21.32
N PHE A 391 5.79 17.14 22.17
CA PHE A 391 5.81 15.74 21.74
C PHE A 391 4.61 15.41 20.84
N SER A 392 3.39 15.77 21.24
CA SER A 392 2.19 15.57 20.42
C SER A 392 2.30 16.26 19.05
N ARG A 393 2.78 17.51 19.01
CA ARG A 393 3.03 18.22 17.75
C ARG A 393 4.03 17.49 16.86
N ASP A 394 5.10 16.94 17.44
CA ASP A 394 6.09 16.16 16.69
C ASP A 394 5.48 14.87 16.11
N LEU A 395 4.56 14.21 16.83
CA LEU A 395 3.83 13.04 16.32
C LEU A 395 2.99 13.39 15.10
N TYR A 396 2.22 14.49 15.16
CA TYR A 396 1.45 14.98 14.00
C TYR A 396 2.35 15.34 12.82
N ALA A 397 3.45 16.04 13.07
CA ALA A 397 4.37 16.45 12.01
C ALA A 397 5.06 15.25 11.35
N HIS A 398 5.47 14.26 12.15
CA HIS A 398 6.21 13.09 11.65
C HIS A 398 5.28 12.07 10.98
N TYR A 399 4.24 11.62 11.67
CA TYR A 399 3.38 10.53 11.18
C TYR A 399 2.26 11.03 10.27
N LEU A 400 1.69 12.21 10.53
CA LEU A 400 0.55 12.74 9.74
C LEU A 400 0.96 13.85 8.76
N ARG A 401 2.22 14.30 8.78
CA ARG A 401 2.78 15.35 7.91
C ARG A 401 1.94 16.63 7.88
N ARG A 402 1.31 16.96 9.02
CA ARG A 402 0.49 18.16 9.18
C ARG A 402 0.64 18.78 10.56
N GLN A 403 0.13 20.00 10.70
CA GLN A 403 -0.08 20.60 12.01
C GLN A 403 -1.26 19.93 12.72
N PRO A 404 -1.22 19.85 14.05
CA PRO A 404 -2.31 19.28 14.81
C PRO A 404 -3.53 20.20 14.76
N ASP A 405 -4.72 19.61 14.69
CA ASP A 405 -5.97 20.34 14.91
C ASP A 405 -6.14 20.63 16.41
N PRO A 406 -6.83 21.73 16.81
CA PRO A 406 -6.87 22.15 18.21
C PRO A 406 -7.42 21.09 19.17
N GLU A 407 -8.49 20.38 18.78
CA GLU A 407 -9.15 19.39 19.61
C GLU A 407 -8.28 18.13 19.79
N GLY A 408 -7.78 17.57 18.68
CA GLY A 408 -6.89 16.42 18.70
C GLY A 408 -5.58 16.73 19.41
N TRP A 409 -5.00 17.93 19.23
CA TRP A 409 -3.79 18.34 19.94
C TRP A 409 -3.98 18.33 21.45
N GLN A 410 -5.10 18.91 21.90
CA GLN A 410 -5.43 19.01 23.32
C GLN A 410 -5.70 17.61 23.91
N ALA A 411 -6.48 16.77 23.23
CA ALA A 411 -6.77 15.42 23.68
C ALA A 411 -5.49 14.56 23.86
N TRP A 412 -4.60 14.54 22.87
CA TRP A 412 -3.32 13.83 22.99
C TRP A 412 -2.43 14.42 24.09
N THR A 413 -2.38 15.75 24.20
CA THR A 413 -1.62 16.42 25.26
C THR A 413 -2.12 16.00 26.65
N ASP A 414 -3.44 16.00 26.88
CA ASP A 414 -4.03 15.63 28.17
C ASP A 414 -3.82 14.16 28.49
N GLY A 415 -3.92 13.27 27.49
CA GLY A 415 -3.58 11.85 27.64
C GLY A 415 -2.13 11.64 28.09
N LEU A 416 -1.17 12.29 27.41
CA LEU A 416 0.26 12.22 27.75
C LEU A 416 0.54 12.74 29.17
N ARG A 417 -0.07 13.87 29.55
CA ARG A 417 0.03 14.41 30.92
C ARG A 417 -0.58 13.47 31.96
N GLY A 418 -1.65 12.77 31.59
CA GLY A 418 -2.29 11.73 32.39
C GLY A 418 -1.48 10.44 32.51
N GLY A 419 -0.32 10.35 31.86
CA GLY A 419 0.58 9.19 31.92
C GLY A 419 0.42 8.20 30.78
N LEU A 420 -0.27 8.57 29.69
CA LEU A 420 -0.29 7.76 28.47
C LEU A 420 1.13 7.46 28.02
N ASN A 421 1.40 6.19 27.74
CA ASN A 421 2.70 5.77 27.29
C ASN A 421 3.04 6.38 25.93
N HIS A 422 4.23 6.95 25.80
CA HIS A 422 4.70 7.57 24.56
C HIS A 422 4.71 6.61 23.37
N GLN A 423 5.09 5.33 23.56
CA GLN A 423 4.99 4.34 22.48
C GLN A 423 3.53 4.02 22.15
N ASP A 424 2.64 3.93 23.16
CA ASP A 424 1.21 3.70 22.90
C ASP A 424 0.57 4.91 22.20
N ALA A 425 1.06 6.13 22.43
CA ALA A 425 0.71 7.29 21.63
C ALA A 425 1.15 7.14 20.17
N VAL A 426 2.38 6.67 19.92
CA VAL A 426 2.83 6.35 18.54
C VAL A 426 1.93 5.30 17.90
N VAL A 427 1.62 4.21 18.61
CA VAL A 427 0.69 3.16 18.16
C VAL A 427 -0.65 3.77 17.75
N GLY A 428 -1.22 4.64 18.60
CA GLY A 428 -2.49 5.29 18.31
C GLY A 428 -2.45 6.16 17.05
N PHE A 429 -1.34 6.83 16.76
CA PHE A 429 -1.16 7.56 15.50
C PHE A 429 -1.05 6.62 14.31
N VAL A 430 -0.13 5.66 14.34
CA VAL A 430 0.16 4.82 13.16
C VAL A 430 -0.90 3.74 12.90
N ALA A 431 -1.71 3.37 13.89
CA ALA A 431 -2.86 2.50 13.71
C ALA A 431 -4.13 3.27 13.29
N SER A 432 -4.14 4.61 13.35
CA SER A 432 -5.32 5.41 13.06
C SER A 432 -5.78 5.30 11.59
N PRO A 433 -7.09 5.41 11.31
CA PRO A 433 -7.59 5.52 9.94
C PRO A 433 -6.99 6.70 9.17
N GLU A 434 -6.66 7.79 9.88
CA GLU A 434 -6.03 8.97 9.27
C GLU A 434 -4.64 8.65 8.73
N TYR A 435 -3.77 8.02 9.54
CA TYR A 435 -2.45 7.61 9.08
C TYR A 435 -2.55 6.60 7.93
N GLN A 436 -3.44 5.60 8.05
CA GLN A 436 -3.67 4.61 6.99
C GLN A 436 -4.06 5.25 5.66
N GLY A 437 -4.97 6.23 5.66
CA GLY A 437 -5.35 6.97 4.45
C GLY A 437 -4.27 7.93 3.96
N ALA A 438 -3.47 8.49 4.86
CA ALA A 438 -2.40 9.42 4.50
C ALA A 438 -1.27 8.71 3.75
N VAL A 439 -0.82 7.54 4.23
CA VAL A 439 0.28 6.79 3.60
C VAL A 439 -0.08 6.23 2.23
N GLU A 440 -1.36 5.90 1.99
CA GLU A 440 -1.87 5.50 0.66
C GLU A 440 -1.58 6.58 -0.40
N ASN A 441 -1.68 7.85 -0.02
CA ASN A 441 -1.46 8.99 -0.91
C ASN A 441 0.02 9.40 -1.02
N TRP A 442 0.87 8.99 -0.08
CA TRP A 442 2.29 9.39 -0.03
C TRP A 442 3.26 8.39 -0.62
N TRP A 443 2.85 7.14 -0.76
CA TRP A 443 3.54 6.17 -1.61
C TRP A 443 3.52 6.68 -3.06
#